data_AF-A0A2N1H546-F1
#
_entry.id   AF-A0A2N1H546-F1
#
_cell.length_a   1.000
_cell.length_b   1.000
_cell.length_c   1.000
_cell.angle_alpha   90.00
_cell.angle_beta   90.00
_cell.angle_gamma   90.00
#
_symmetry.space_group_name_H-M   'P 1'
#
loop_
_entity.id
_entity.type
_entity.pdbx_description
1 polymer ?
#
loop_
_entity_poly.entity_id
_entity_poly.type
_entity_poly.pdbx_seq_one_letter_code
_entity_poly.pdbx_strand_id
1 'polypeptide(L)' 'MSHGLDVPITHEYRGHKLVVKFDWNRPNDPSPTAAHVLAESGVHGLADTVAELPGPWPDYPCALADAMAAAERWIDSQLP' A
#
# COMPACT_ATOMS: atom_id res chain seq x y z
N MET A 1 4.62 -23.58 0.71
CA MET A 1 3.55 -22.88 -0.02
C MET A 1 3.95 -21.42 -0.08
N SER A 2 4.40 -20.96 -1.24
CA SER A 2 4.87 -19.60 -1.50
C SER A 2 3.72 -18.84 -2.14
N HIS A 3 2.89 -18.21 -1.31
CA HIS A 3 1.76 -17.42 -1.82
C HIS A 3 2.22 -15.98 -2.03
N GLY A 4 1.92 -15.44 -3.21
CA GLY A 4 2.38 -14.15 -3.73
C GLY A 4 1.78 -12.94 -3.01
N LEU A 5 2.04 -12.83 -1.70
CA LEU A 5 1.68 -11.69 -0.85
C LEU A 5 2.59 -10.47 -1.07
N ASP A 6 3.63 -10.63 -1.89
CA ASP A 6 4.53 -9.56 -2.31
C ASP A 6 4.10 -8.91 -3.63
N VAL A 7 2.92 -9.28 -4.14
CA VAL A 7 2.35 -8.68 -5.36
C VAL A 7 1.76 -7.32 -4.99
N PRO A 8 2.16 -6.23 -5.67
CA PRO A 8 1.58 -4.91 -5.44
C PRO A 8 0.07 -4.94 -5.71
N ILE A 9 -0.70 -4.34 -4.81
CA ILE A 9 -2.15 -4.25 -4.92
C ILE A 9 -2.50 -2.92 -5.54
N THR A 10 -3.17 -2.95 -6.69
CA THR A 10 -3.76 -1.73 -7.27
C THR A 10 -5.05 -1.40 -6.53
N HIS A 11 -5.11 -0.21 -5.95
CA HIS A 11 -6.28 0.34 -5.29
C HIS A 11 -6.80 1.52 -6.12
N GLU A 12 -8.05 1.43 -6.57
CA GLU A 12 -8.71 2.51 -7.31
C GLU A 12 -9.76 3.16 -6.42
N TYR A 13 -9.65 4.48 -6.22
CA TYR A 13 -10.60 5.25 -5.43
C TYR A 13 -10.81 6.63 -6.03
N ARG A 14 -12.08 7.02 -6.22
CA ARG A 14 -12.50 8.30 -6.84
C ARG A 14 -11.83 8.61 -8.19
N GLY A 15 -11.52 7.58 -8.98
CA GLY A 15 -10.86 7.72 -10.28
C GLY A 15 -9.34 7.87 -10.22
N HIS A 16 -8.75 7.86 -9.02
CA HIS A 16 -7.30 7.80 -8.81
C HIS A 16 -6.86 6.36 -8.59
N LYS A 17 -5.73 5.99 -9.18
CA LYS A 17 -5.09 4.68 -8.98
C LYS A 17 -3.86 4.85 -8.10
N LEU A 18 -3.81 4.07 -7.03
CA LEU A 18 -2.67 3.95 -6.15
C LEU A 18 -2.22 2.49 -6.12
N VAL A 19 -0.95 2.27 -5.83
CA VAL A 19 -0.36 0.94 -5.66
C VAL A 19 0.07 0.79 -4.22
N VAL A 20 -0.43 -0.24 -3.55
CA VAL A 20 -0.02 -0.61 -2.20
C VAL A 20 0.99 -1.74 -2.30
N LYS A 21 2.17 -1.54 -1.71
CA LYS A 21 3.23 -2.54 -1.59
C LYS A 21 3.52 -2.80 -0.11
N PHE A 22 3.79 -4.05 0.23
CA PHE A 22 4.17 -4.42 1.59
C PHE A 22 5.62 -4.87 1.63
N ASP A 23 6.32 -4.52 2.70
CA ASP A 23 7.62 -5.10 3.00
C ASP A 23 7.45 -6.19 4.05
N TRP A 24 8.09 -7.34 3.81
CA TRP A 24 8.00 -8.51 4.66
C TRP A 24 9.37 -8.84 5.24
N ASN A 25 9.42 -9.15 6.54
CA ASN A 25 10.66 -9.60 7.17
C ASN A 25 11.02 -11.04 6.77
N ARG A 26 10.03 -11.94 6.74
CA ARG A 26 10.19 -13.32 6.24
C ARG A 26 9.02 -13.76 5.37
N PRO A 27 9.26 -14.68 4.43
CA PRO A 27 8.17 -15.34 3.72
C PRO A 27 7.22 -16.05 4.72
N ASN A 28 5.92 -15.77 4.60
CA ASN A 28 4.85 -16.30 5.47
C ASN A 28 4.78 -15.72 6.89
N ASP A 29 5.41 -14.58 7.17
CA ASP A 29 5.09 -13.84 8.39
C ASP A 29 3.58 -13.51 8.42
N PRO A 30 2.94 -13.46 9.61
CA PRO A 30 1.49 -13.23 9.71
C PRO A 30 1.08 -11.81 9.30
N SER A 31 2.02 -10.88 9.32
CA SER A 31 1.83 -9.48 8.92
C SER A 31 3.13 -8.90 8.34
N PRO A 32 3.03 -7.88 7.47
CA PRO A 32 4.18 -7.17 6.94
C PRO A 32 4.81 -6.25 7.99
N THR A 33 6.06 -5.84 7.76
CA THR A 33 6.76 -4.87 8.60
C THR A 33 6.48 -3.42 8.21
N ALA A 34 6.13 -3.17 6.96
CA ALA A 34 5.75 -1.85 6.47
C ALA A 34 4.77 -1.96 5.30
N ALA A 35 4.01 -0.90 5.08
CA ALA A 35 3.16 -0.71 3.92
C ALA A 35 3.50 0.62 3.24
N HIS A 36 3.71 0.58 1.93
CA HIS A 36 4.03 1.71 1.07
C HIS A 36 2.88 1.95 0.12
N VAL A 37 2.31 3.16 0.17
CA VAL A 37 1.31 3.61 -0.79
C VAL A 37 2.03 4.47 -1.83
N LEU A 38 1.91 4.06 -3.09
CA LEU A 38 2.56 4.67 -4.23
C LEU A 38 1.50 5.29 -5.15
N ALA A 39 1.72 6.51 -5.62
CA ALA A 39 0.93 7.12 -6.68
C ALA A 39 1.69 7.08 -8.01
N GLU A 40 0.99 6.98 -9.13
CA GLU A 40 1.62 7.21 -10.43
C GLU A 40 2.26 8.61 -10.44
N SER A 41 3.56 8.67 -10.74
CA SER A 41 4.22 9.95 -10.90
C SER A 41 3.92 10.52 -12.30
N GLY A 42 4.16 11.81 -12.48
CA GLY A 42 4.07 12.45 -13.81
C GLY A 42 5.05 11.88 -14.86
N VAL A 43 5.90 10.91 -14.49
CA VAL A 43 6.84 10.24 -15.38
C VAL A 43 6.43 8.78 -15.54
N HIS A 44 6.17 8.36 -16.78
CA HIS A 44 5.72 7.02 -17.09
C HIS A 44 6.71 5.95 -16.58
N GLY A 45 6.21 5.02 -15.77
CA GLY A 45 7.01 3.94 -15.17
C GLY A 45 7.69 4.28 -13.83
N LEU A 46 7.45 5.48 -13.28
CA LEU A 46 7.84 5.86 -11.93
C LEU A 46 6.59 6.03 -11.06
N ALA A 47 6.73 5.70 -9.78
CA ALA A 47 5.69 5.89 -8.78
C ALA A 47 6.30 6.59 -7.57
N ASP A 48 5.58 7.57 -7.02
CA ASP A 48 6.01 8.33 -5.85
C ASP A 48 5.38 7.73 -4.60
N THR A 49 6.18 7.52 -3.55
CA THR A 49 5.65 7.10 -2.25
C THR A 49 4.91 8.27 -1.61
N VAL A 50 3.60 8.13 -1.45
CA VAL A 50 2.71 9.15 -0.90
C VAL A 50 2.35 8.90 0.56
N ALA A 51 2.46 7.65 1.01
CA ALA A 51 2.37 7.29 2.42
C ALA A 51 3.26 6.08 2.73
N GLU A 52 3.92 6.13 3.87
CA GLU A 52 4.66 5.02 4.44
C GLU A 52 4.10 4.74 5.83
N LEU A 53 3.67 3.51 6.05
CA LEU A 53 3.11 3.05 7.32
C LEU A 53 4.07 2.02 7.91
N PRO A 54 4.68 2.30 9.07
CA PRO A 54 5.42 1.28 9.80
C PRO A 54 4.47 0.39 10.60
N GLY A 55 4.77 -0.90 10.67
CA GLY A 55 4.09 -1.85 11.55
C GLY A 55 4.56 -1.76 13.02
N PRO A 56 4.31 -2.80 13.85
CA PRO A 56 3.70 -4.08 13.48
C PRO A 56 2.17 -4.05 13.49
N TRP A 57 1.56 -4.78 12.56
CA TRP A 57 0.12 -5.09 12.58
C TRP A 57 -0.15 -6.47 13.19
N PRO A 58 -1.35 -6.69 13.77
CA PRO A 58 -1.76 -8.00 14.27
C PRO A 58 -1.78 -9.09 13.18
N ASP A 59 -2.22 -8.73 11.98
CA ASP A 59 -2.31 -9.62 10.82
C ASP A 59 -2.25 -8.82 9.50
N TYR A 60 -2.17 -9.53 8.38
CA TYR A 60 -2.20 -8.95 7.05
C TYR A 60 -3.49 -8.15 6.73
N PRO A 61 -4.71 -8.64 7.04
CA PRO A 61 -5.93 -7.85 6.87
C PRO A 61 -5.91 -6.47 7.56
N CYS A 62 -5.38 -6.37 8.78
CA CYS A 62 -5.21 -5.08 9.47
C CYS A 62 -4.23 -4.15 8.71
N ALA A 63 -3.09 -4.69 8.27
CA ALA A 63 -2.12 -3.91 7.48
C ALA A 63 -2.74 -3.41 6.16
N LEU A 64 -3.54 -4.26 5.50
CA LEU A 64 -4.22 -3.92 4.25
C LEU A 64 -5.27 -2.83 4.46
N ALA A 65 -6.08 -2.94 5.50
CA ALA A 65 -7.10 -1.94 5.83
C ALA A 65 -6.47 -0.57 6.13
N ASP A 66 -5.39 -0.53 6.91
CA ASP A 66 -4.68 0.71 7.22
C ASP A 66 -4.05 1.34 5.98
N ALA A 67 -3.44 0.52 5.11
CA ALA A 67 -2.84 0.99 3.86
C ALA A 67 -3.89 1.54 2.89
N MET A 68 -5.04 0.87 2.74
CA MET A 68 -6.17 1.38 1.94
C MET A 68 -6.70 2.69 2.54
N ALA A 69 -6.90 2.77 3.85
CA ALA A 69 -7.35 3.99 4.49
C ALA A 69 -6.36 5.16 4.32
N ALA A 70 -5.04 4.89 4.33
CA ALA A 70 -4.03 5.90 4.04
C ALA A 70 -4.08 6.36 2.57
N ALA A 71 -4.27 5.43 1.64
CA ALA A 71 -4.43 5.70 0.22
C ALA A 71 -5.65 6.60 -0.04
N GLU A 72 -6.80 6.26 0.52
CA GLU A 72 -8.04 7.04 0.41
C GLU A 72 -7.88 8.44 1.04
N ARG A 73 -7.28 8.54 2.25
CA ARG A 73 -7.00 9.83 2.90
C ARG A 73 -6.08 10.71 2.06
N TRP A 74 -5.07 10.14 1.42
CA TRP A 74 -4.19 10.90 0.55
C TRP A 74 -4.97 11.41 -0.67
N ILE A 75 -5.78 10.57 -1.34
CA ILE A 75 -6.62 11.00 -2.46
C ILE A 75 -7.56 12.12 -2.03
N ASP A 76 -8.24 11.96 -0.88
CA ASP A 76 -9.13 12.98 -0.32
C ASP A 76 -8.41 14.31 -0.05
N SER A 77 -7.12 14.28 0.30
CA SER A 77 -6.30 15.49 0.48
C SER A 77 -5.90 16.19 -0.83
N GLN A 78 -5.98 15.50 -1.97
CA GLN A 78 -5.70 16.07 -3.29
C GLN A 78 -6.94 16.72 -3.92
N LEU A 79 -8.13 16.43 -3.38
CA LEU A 79 -9.38 16.97 -3.88
C LEU A 79 -9.64 18.39 -3.33
N PRO A 80 -10.24 19.29 -4.12
CA PRO A 80 -10.55 20.66 -3.70
C PRO A 80 -11.57 20.76 -2.57
#